data_AF-A0A533UEL7-F1
#
_entry.id   AF-A0A533UEL7-F1
#
_cell.length_a   1.000
_cell.length_b   1.000
_cell.length_c   1.000
_cell.angle_alpha   90.00
_cell.angle_beta   90.00
_cell.angle_gamma   90.00
#
_symmetry.space_group_name_H-M   'P 1'
#
loop_
_entity.id
_entity.type
_entity.pdbx_description
1 polymer ?
#
loop_
_entity_poly.entity_id
_entity_poly.type
_entity_poly.pdbx_seq_one_letter_code
_entity_poly.pdbx_strand_id
1 'polypeptide(L)'
;MKQNSFPMRDWHVKHMEQTLVRFVTGLSENATRWEKRLNKKYGRIGKVCKRLEYDIKHGVEKKQVYSFLQSIRTDPSFSDVRNREGSMIRLDEIQEYFKESPIYDLRQVKPYY
;
A
#
# COMPACT_ATOMS: atom_id res chain seq x y z
N MET A 1 5.34 30.21 6.45
CA MET A 1 5.02 29.23 5.39
C MET A 1 5.83 27.96 5.66
N LYS A 2 5.19 26.79 5.78
CA LYS A 2 5.87 25.52 6.07
C LYS A 2 6.63 25.10 4.81
N GLN A 3 7.95 25.01 4.87
CA GLN A 3 8.80 24.60 3.76
C GLN A 3 8.40 23.17 3.36
N ASN A 4 7.97 22.97 2.10
CA ASN A 4 7.55 21.65 1.62
C ASN A 4 8.80 20.78 1.46
N SER A 5 9.15 20.02 2.49
CA SER A 5 10.34 19.14 2.51
C SER A 5 10.24 17.95 1.55
N PHE A 6 9.06 17.76 0.91
CA PHE A 6 8.78 16.64 0.03
C PHE A 6 8.24 17.12 -1.32
N PRO A 7 9.09 17.20 -2.36
CA PRO A 7 8.64 17.46 -3.71
C PRO A 7 7.54 16.47 -4.12
N MET A 8 6.46 16.97 -4.74
CA MET A 8 5.34 16.17 -5.24
C MET A 8 4.63 15.27 -4.20
N ARG A 9 4.61 15.65 -2.92
CA ARG A 9 3.91 14.88 -1.87
C ARG A 9 2.47 14.48 -2.28
N ASP A 10 1.70 15.38 -2.87
CA ASP A 10 0.32 15.10 -3.27
C ASP A 10 0.23 13.99 -4.34
N TRP A 11 1.23 13.90 -5.21
CA TRP A 11 1.35 12.82 -6.18
C TRP A 11 1.61 11.49 -5.46
N HIS A 12 2.51 11.47 -4.47
CA HIS A 12 2.78 10.26 -3.67
C HIS A 12 1.56 9.79 -2.87
N VAL A 13 0.78 10.72 -2.32
CA VAL A 13 -0.48 10.38 -1.64
C VAL A 13 -1.45 9.71 -2.62
N LYS A 14 -1.69 10.31 -3.79
CA LYS A 14 -2.56 9.70 -4.81
C LYS A 14 -2.04 8.35 -5.32
N HIS A 15 -0.73 8.24 -5.51
CA HIS A 15 -0.10 7.00 -5.97
C HIS A 15 -0.22 5.88 -4.93
N MET A 16 -0.09 6.22 -3.64
CA MET A 16 -0.34 5.31 -2.52
C MET A 16 -1.78 4.79 -2.54
N GLU A 17 -2.77 5.69 -2.65
CA GLU A 17 -4.19 5.34 -2.69
C GLU A 17 -4.51 4.39 -3.87
N GLN A 18 -4.03 4.74 -5.07
CA GLN A 18 -4.20 3.92 -6.27
C GLN A 18 -3.56 2.54 -6.13
N THR A 19 -2.36 2.49 -5.52
CA THR A 19 -1.64 1.24 -5.28
C THR A 19 -2.43 0.33 -4.34
N LEU A 20 -3.00 0.88 -3.26
CA LEU A 20 -3.84 0.14 -2.32
C LEU A 20 -5.13 -0.34 -2.97
N VAL A 21 -5.88 0.53 -3.64
CA VAL A 21 -7.12 0.14 -4.33
C VAL A 21 -6.84 -0.97 -5.34
N ARG A 22 -5.79 -0.84 -6.16
CA ARG A 22 -5.45 -1.87 -7.15
C ARG A 22 -5.13 -3.21 -6.48
N PHE A 23 -4.36 -3.19 -5.39
CA PHE A 23 -3.99 -4.42 -4.68
C PHE A 23 -5.21 -5.10 -4.04
N VAL A 24 -6.11 -4.32 -3.43
CA VAL A 24 -7.32 -4.83 -2.76
C VAL A 24 -8.44 -5.17 -3.74
N THR A 25 -8.47 -4.60 -4.94
CA THR A 25 -9.34 -5.07 -6.03
C THR A 25 -8.84 -6.42 -6.56
N GLY A 26 -7.53 -6.54 -6.79
CA GLY A 26 -6.91 -7.78 -7.25
C GLY A 26 -7.14 -8.01 -8.73
N LEU A 27 -7.03 -9.27 -9.15
CA LEU A 27 -7.18 -9.65 -10.55
C LEU A 27 -8.55 -10.26 -10.77
N SER A 28 -9.27 -9.80 -11.79
CA SER A 28 -10.54 -10.43 -12.20
C SER A 28 -10.32 -11.85 -12.72
N GLU A 29 -11.28 -12.74 -12.50
CA GLU A 29 -11.30 -14.09 -13.07
C GLU A 29 -11.13 -14.07 -14.60
N ASN A 30 -11.80 -13.11 -15.25
CA ASN A 30 -11.78 -12.90 -16.70
C ASN A 30 -10.62 -12.01 -17.18
N ALA A 31 -9.59 -11.81 -16.34
CA ALA A 31 -8.48 -10.94 -16.69
C ALA A 31 -7.72 -11.45 -17.93
N THR A 32 -7.38 -10.49 -18.78
CA THR A 32 -6.58 -10.68 -19.99
C THR A 32 -5.18 -11.19 -19.64
N ARG A 33 -4.51 -11.77 -20.64
CA ARG A 33 -3.12 -12.23 -20.49
C ARG A 33 -2.17 -11.11 -20.05
N TRP A 34 -2.42 -9.88 -20.50
CA TRP A 34 -1.63 -8.72 -20.14
C TRP A 34 -1.84 -8.30 -18.68
N GLU A 35 -3.09 -8.27 -18.21
CA GLU A 35 -3.41 -7.98 -16.79
C GLU A 35 -2.82 -9.03 -15.86
N LYS A 36 -2.90 -10.32 -16.24
CA LYS A 36 -2.22 -11.42 -15.53
C LYS A 36 -0.72 -11.19 -15.42
N ARG A 37 -0.06 -10.79 -16.52
CA ARG A 37 1.37 -10.45 -16.53
C ARG A 37 1.69 -9.24 -15.65
N LEU A 38 0.87 -8.19 -15.72
CA LEU A 38 1.05 -7.01 -14.87
C LEU A 38 0.88 -7.33 -13.39
N ASN A 39 -0.14 -8.12 -13.04
CA ASN A 39 -0.39 -8.53 -11.67
C ASN A 39 0.80 -9.36 -11.13
N LYS A 40 1.33 -10.28 -11.92
CA LYS A 40 2.55 -11.02 -11.57
C LYS A 40 3.75 -10.10 -11.31
N LYS A 41 3.89 -9.04 -12.11
CA LYS A 41 5.03 -8.10 -12.01
C LYS A 41 4.89 -7.13 -10.83
N TYR A 42 3.67 -6.67 -10.54
CA TYR A 42 3.43 -5.50 -9.69
C TYR A 42 2.44 -5.70 -8.53
N GLY A 43 1.56 -6.71 -8.61
CA GLY A 43 0.47 -6.93 -7.65
C GLY A 43 0.78 -7.91 -6.51
N ARG A 44 2.02 -8.41 -6.41
CA ARG A 44 2.43 -9.23 -5.26
C ARG A 44 2.62 -8.33 -4.04
N ILE A 45 2.21 -8.80 -2.85
CA ILE A 45 2.27 -8.02 -1.60
C ILE A 45 3.64 -7.37 -1.37
N GLY A 46 4.75 -8.12 -1.46
CA GLY A 46 6.09 -7.55 -1.28
C GLY A 46 6.49 -6.46 -2.29
N LYS A 47 5.90 -6.45 -3.50
CA LYS A 47 6.10 -5.37 -4.49
C LYS A 47 5.26 -4.14 -4.14
N VAL A 48 4.05 -4.37 -3.64
CA VAL A 48 3.14 -3.32 -3.18
C VAL A 48 3.72 -2.63 -1.95
N CYS A 49 4.18 -3.39 -0.96
CA CYS A 49 4.84 -2.84 0.24
C CYS A 49 6.02 -1.94 -0.10
N LYS A 50 6.93 -2.39 -0.98
CA LYS A 50 8.08 -1.57 -1.42
C LYS A 50 7.70 -0.24 -2.07
N ARG A 51 6.55 -0.19 -2.78
CA ARG A 51 6.04 1.04 -3.37
C ARG A 51 5.50 1.98 -2.31
N LEU A 52 4.74 1.44 -1.36
CA LEU A 52 4.21 2.20 -0.25
C LEU A 52 5.32 2.75 0.65
N GLU A 53 6.38 1.99 0.90
CA GLU A 53 7.59 2.47 1.58
C GLU A 53 8.26 3.63 0.84
N TYR A 54 8.29 3.57 -0.50
CA TYR A 54 8.78 4.66 -1.32
C TYR A 54 7.91 5.90 -1.18
N ASP A 55 6.58 5.77 -1.26
CA ASP A 55 5.66 6.90 -1.06
C ASP A 55 5.79 7.47 0.36
N ILE A 56 5.97 6.62 1.38
CA ILE A 56 6.21 7.04 2.76
C ILE A 56 7.51 7.83 2.88
N LYS A 57 8.59 7.37 2.23
CA LYS A 57 9.87 8.10 2.18
C LYS A 57 9.74 9.49 1.56
N HIS A 58 8.74 9.71 0.71
CA HIS A 58 8.48 10.98 0.02
C HIS A 58 7.29 11.75 0.61
N GLY A 59 6.98 11.53 1.89
CA GLY A 59 6.10 12.40 2.67
C GLY A 59 4.68 11.89 2.87
N VAL A 60 4.37 10.66 2.44
CA VAL A 60 3.14 9.98 2.88
C VAL A 60 3.33 9.49 4.31
N GLU A 61 2.38 9.79 5.19
CA GLU A 61 2.45 9.31 6.56
C GLU A 61 1.89 7.89 6.67
N LYS A 62 2.49 7.06 7.53
CA LYS A 62 1.92 5.73 7.85
C LYS A 62 0.46 5.82 8.30
N LYS A 63 0.12 6.87 9.07
CA LYS A 63 -1.27 7.15 9.48
C LYS A 63 -2.22 7.33 8.30
N GLN A 64 -1.76 7.96 7.20
CA GLN A 64 -2.56 8.12 5.99
C GLN A 64 -2.83 6.77 5.32
N VAL A 65 -1.80 5.90 5.25
CA VAL A 65 -1.97 4.52 4.75
C VAL A 65 -3.03 3.77 5.57
N TYR A 66 -2.93 3.80 6.90
CA TYR A 66 -3.91 3.16 7.77
C TYR A 66 -5.31 3.73 7.65
N SER A 67 -5.42 5.06 7.62
CA SER A 67 -6.72 5.73 7.51
C SER A 67 -7.39 5.34 6.19
N PHE A 68 -6.62 5.27 5.10
CA PHE A 68 -7.14 4.86 3.80
C PHE A 68 -7.52 3.37 3.75
N LEU A 69 -6.72 2.48 4.34
CA LEU A 69 -7.09 1.06 4.49
C LEU A 69 -8.38 0.90 5.30
N GLN A 70 -8.60 1.73 6.32
CA GLN A 70 -9.84 1.74 7.08
C GLN A 70 -11.01 2.28 6.24
N SER A 71 -10.80 3.33 5.45
CA SER A 71 -11.82 3.82 4.51
C SER A 71 -12.24 2.74 3.52
N ILE A 72 -11.29 1.96 2.98
CA ILE A 72 -11.63 0.81 2.10
C ILE A 72 -12.51 -0.21 2.83
N ARG A 73 -12.40 -0.37 4.15
CA ARG A 73 -13.27 -1.29 4.93
C ARG A 73 -14.68 -0.75 5.14
N THR A 74 -14.81 0.53 5.44
CA THR A 74 -16.06 1.07 5.99
C THR A 74 -16.83 1.95 5.03
N ASP A 75 -16.14 2.66 4.13
CA ASP A 75 -16.79 3.66 3.28
C ASP A 75 -17.59 2.99 2.16
N PRO A 76 -18.89 3.29 1.98
CA PRO A 76 -19.70 2.71 0.92
C PRO A 76 -19.13 2.89 -0.49
N SER A 77 -18.35 3.95 -0.76
CA SER A 77 -17.74 4.21 -2.07
C SER A 77 -16.77 3.10 -2.54
N PHE A 78 -16.26 2.29 -1.61
CA PHE A 78 -15.40 1.14 -1.92
C PHE A 78 -16.14 -0.20 -1.93
N SER A 79 -17.48 -0.21 -1.99
CA SER A 79 -18.26 -1.46 -2.09
C SER A 79 -17.78 -2.35 -3.22
N ASP A 80 -17.49 -1.79 -4.39
CA ASP A 80 -17.04 -2.54 -5.57
C ASP A 80 -15.67 -3.18 -5.38
N VAL A 81 -14.80 -2.55 -4.58
CA VAL A 81 -13.49 -3.09 -4.22
C VAL A 81 -13.66 -4.24 -3.22
N ARG A 82 -14.50 -4.05 -2.18
CA ARG A 82 -14.78 -5.07 -1.16
C ARG A 82 -15.51 -6.28 -1.71
N ASN A 83 -16.39 -6.10 -2.69
CA ASN A 83 -17.17 -7.20 -3.28
C ASN A 83 -16.33 -8.11 -4.20
N ARG A 84 -15.06 -7.78 -4.47
CA ARG A 84 -14.17 -8.67 -5.23
C ARG A 84 -13.73 -9.85 -4.38
N GLU A 85 -13.64 -11.02 -5.01
CA GLU A 85 -13.17 -12.25 -4.36
C GLU A 85 -11.77 -12.06 -3.76
N GLY A 86 -11.61 -12.45 -2.49
CA GLY A 86 -10.35 -12.36 -1.77
C GLY A 86 -9.87 -10.92 -1.47
N SER A 87 -10.72 -9.90 -1.68
CA SER A 87 -10.39 -8.50 -1.36
C SER A 87 -10.04 -8.32 0.12
N MET A 88 -10.85 -8.89 1.02
CA MET A 88 -10.67 -8.80 2.47
C MET A 88 -9.39 -9.50 2.92
N ILE A 89 -9.08 -10.67 2.34
CA ILE A 89 -7.82 -11.38 2.60
C ILE A 89 -6.62 -10.47 2.26
N ARG A 90 -6.64 -9.87 1.07
CA ARG A 90 -5.58 -8.94 0.63
C ARG A 90 -5.52 -7.69 1.51
N LEU A 91 -6.66 -7.19 1.95
CA LEU A 91 -6.75 -6.04 2.85
C LEU A 91 -6.19 -6.33 4.24
N ASP A 92 -6.37 -7.57 4.73
CA ASP A 92 -5.78 -8.03 5.99
C ASP A 92 -4.27 -8.25 5.84
N GLU A 93 -3.82 -8.90 4.76
CA GLU A 93 -2.38 -9.10 4.45
C GLU A 93 -1.60 -7.78 4.45
N ILE A 94 -2.14 -6.75 3.79
CA ILE A 94 -1.44 -5.46 3.71
C ILE A 94 -1.52 -4.70 5.02
N GLN A 95 -2.62 -4.79 5.75
CA GLN A 95 -2.70 -4.15 7.06
C GLN A 95 -1.74 -4.81 8.05
N GLU A 96 -1.61 -6.13 8.04
CA GLU A 96 -0.66 -6.88 8.88
C GLU A 96 0.77 -6.39 8.65
N TYR A 97 1.17 -6.21 7.39
CA TYR A 97 2.50 -5.68 7.05
C TYR A 97 2.80 -4.32 7.68
N PHE A 98 1.80 -3.43 7.74
CA PHE A 98 1.98 -2.12 8.34
C PHE A 98 1.78 -2.14 9.86
N LYS A 99 0.93 -3.05 10.38
CA LYS A 99 0.32 -3.04 11.74
C LYS A 99 1.30 -2.85 12.87
N GLU A 100 2.52 -3.36 12.74
CA GLU A 100 3.65 -3.05 13.60
C GLU A 100 4.86 -3.76 12.98
N SER A 101 5.69 -3.02 12.25
CA SER A 101 7.09 -3.40 12.20
C SER A 101 7.66 -2.89 13.54
N PRO A 102 8.04 -3.75 14.49
CA PRO A 102 8.84 -3.28 15.62
C PRO A 102 10.00 -2.50 15.01
N ILE A 103 10.27 -1.32 15.54
CA ILE A 103 11.35 -0.47 15.09
C ILE A 103 12.65 -1.25 15.30
N TYR A 104 13.05 -2.07 14.34
CA TYR A 104 14.44 -2.41 14.14
C TYR A 104 15.00 -1.31 13.26
N ASP A 105 15.39 -0.24 13.93
CA ASP A 105 16.33 0.73 13.37
C ASP A 105 17.62 -0.02 13.03
N LEU A 106 17.72 -0.52 11.80
CA LEU A 106 18.91 -1.18 11.27
C LEU A 106 20.11 -0.23 11.13
N ARG A 107 20.04 0.99 11.70
CA ARG A 107 21.18 1.90 11.84
C ARG A 107 21.82 1.90 13.24
N GLN A 108 21.33 1.07 14.17
CA GLN A 108 21.90 0.93 15.52
C GLN A 108 22.79 -0.31 15.71
N VAL A 109 23.01 -1.14 14.69
CA VAL A 109 23.99 -2.24 14.80
C VAL A 109 25.39 -1.68 14.60
N LYS A 110 25.96 -1.11 15.67
CA LYS A 110 27.42 -1.07 15.81
C LYS A 110 27.90 -2.53 15.93
N PRO A 111 28.91 -2.95 15.16
CA PRO A 111 29.52 -4.25 15.37
C PRO A 111 30.20 -4.20 16.75
N TYR A 112 29.72 -5.03 17.67
CA TYR A 112 30.52 -5.42 18.82
C TYR A 112 31.24 -6.71 18.43
N TYR A 113 32.55 -6.55 18.31
CA TYR A 113 33.64 -7.50 18.09
C TYR A 113 33.81 -8.03 16.66
#